data_AF-A0A2G9UVI0-F1
#
_entry.id   AF-A0A2G9UVI0-F1
#
_cell.length_a   1.000
_cell.length_b   1.000
_cell.length_c   1.000
_cell.angle_alpha   90.00
_cell.angle_beta   90.00
_cell.angle_gamma   90.00
#
_symmetry.space_group_name_H-M   'P 1'
#
loop_
_entity.id
_entity.type
_entity.pdbx_description
1 polymer ?
#
loop_
_entity_poly.entity_id
_entity_poly.type
_entity_poly.pdbx_seq_one_letter_code
_entity_poly.pdbx_strand_id
1 'polypeptide(L)'
;MYFGEYPLSFAVCMNQPDLVRLLVAMKANLNAQDTNGNTALHLCVIHEKILFNIILELEGESVWVYGEANCFSYPLTKIDTINEVSGEMNEQSALSLVVYGV
;
A
#
# COMPACT_ATOMS: atom_id res chain seq x y z
N MET A 1 17.95 8.99 -5.63
CA MET A 1 17.48 7.76 -4.97
C MET A 1 16.61 8.23 -3.81
N TYR A 2 15.31 7.99 -3.89
CA TYR A 2 14.32 8.52 -2.96
C TYR A 2 13.68 7.34 -2.22
N PHE A 3 13.57 7.44 -0.89
CA PHE A 3 13.17 6.33 -0.01
C PHE A 3 11.90 6.65 0.82
N GLY A 4 11.19 7.70 0.43
CA GLY A 4 10.10 8.30 1.21
C GLY A 4 10.58 8.98 2.50
N GLU A 5 9.67 9.72 3.14
CA GLU A 5 9.96 10.55 4.33
C GLU A 5 9.65 9.84 5.65
N TYR A 6 9.01 8.67 5.61
CA TYR A 6 8.52 7.98 6.78
C TYR A 6 9.38 6.76 7.14
N PRO A 7 9.43 6.36 8.42
CA PRO A 7 10.13 5.14 8.83
C PRO A 7 9.62 3.90 8.08
N LEU A 8 8.31 3.87 7.79
CA LEU A 8 7.66 2.81 7.03
C LEU A 8 8.12 2.78 5.57
N SER A 9 8.24 3.93 4.90
CA SER A 9 8.73 3.97 3.52
C SER A 9 10.19 3.51 3.42
N PHE A 10 11.00 3.85 4.42
CA PHE A 10 12.38 3.38 4.49
C PHE A 10 12.47 1.87 4.72
N ALA A 11 11.65 1.31 5.62
CA ALA A 11 11.54 -0.12 5.86
C ALA A 11 11.19 -0.88 4.57
N VAL A 12 10.31 -0.28 3.77
CA VAL A 12 9.86 -0.82 2.49
C VAL A 12 11.00 -0.86 1.47
N CYS A 13 11.69 0.28 1.29
CA CYS A 13 12.81 0.36 0.35
C CYS A 13 14.00 -0.55 0.73
N MET A 14 14.17 -0.83 2.03
CA MET A 14 15.21 -1.73 2.54
C MET A 14 14.84 -3.22 2.47
N ASN A 15 13.66 -3.55 1.93
CA ASN A 15 13.15 -4.91 1.83
C ASN A 15 13.14 -5.65 3.18
N GLN A 16 12.74 -4.96 4.25
CA GLN A 16 12.73 -5.48 5.62
C GLN A 16 11.30 -5.78 6.10
N PRO A 17 10.75 -6.97 5.81
CA PRO A 17 9.37 -7.31 6.15
C PRO A 17 9.10 -7.32 7.66
N ASP A 18 10.07 -7.75 8.48
CA ASP A 18 9.94 -7.76 9.93
C ASP A 18 9.85 -6.33 10.50
N LEU A 19 10.61 -5.40 9.93
CA LEU A 19 10.59 -3.99 10.33
C LEU A 19 9.24 -3.35 9.97
N VAL A 20 8.68 -3.69 8.80
CA VAL A 20 7.34 -3.26 8.39
C VAL A 20 6.27 -3.78 9.35
N ARG A 21 6.30 -5.08 9.70
CA ARG A 21 5.37 -5.66 10.67
C ARG A 21 5.46 -4.98 12.04
N LEU A 22 6.68 -4.69 12.50
CA LEU A 22 6.89 -3.97 13.77
C LEU A 22 6.33 -2.54 13.72
N LEU A 23 6.61 -1.79 12.66
CA LEU A 23 6.09 -0.43 12.49
C LEU A 23 4.58 -0.40 12.43
N VAL A 24 3.95 -1.34 11.72
CA VAL A 24 2.49 -1.48 11.69
C VAL A 24 1.93 -1.85 13.07
N ALA A 25 2.60 -2.75 13.81
CA ALA A 25 2.23 -3.05 15.20
C ALA A 25 2.31 -1.81 16.11
N MET A 26 3.22 -0.86 15.81
CA MET A 26 3.31 0.44 16.48
C MET A 26 2.30 1.48 15.97
N LYS A 27 1.29 1.06 15.18
CA LYS A 27 0.29 1.93 14.55
C LYS A 27 0.89 2.94 13.57
N ALA A 28 1.94 2.56 12.85
CA ALA A 28 2.44 3.38 11.74
C ALA A 28 1.32 3.61 10.71
N ASN A 29 1.20 4.85 10.26
CA ASN A 29 0.20 5.22 9.27
C ASN A 29 0.65 4.76 7.88
N LEU A 30 0.08 3.65 7.40
CA LEU A 30 0.31 3.08 6.07
C LEU A 30 -0.15 4.02 4.94
N ASN A 31 -1.11 4.89 5.26
CA ASN A 31 -1.70 5.84 4.33
C ASN A 31 -0.98 7.18 4.25
N ALA A 32 0.09 7.38 5.02
CA ALA A 32 0.85 8.61 5.01
C ALA A 32 1.49 8.82 3.63
N GLN A 33 1.17 9.97 3.03
CA GLN A 33 1.77 10.43 1.78
C GLN A 33 2.98 11.28 2.08
N ASP A 34 4.02 11.10 1.28
CA ASP A 34 5.20 11.94 1.29
C ASP A 34 5.01 13.23 0.47
N THR A 35 6.03 14.09 0.44
CA THR A 35 6.04 15.33 -0.36
C THR A 35 5.80 15.15 -1.86
N ASN A 36 5.98 13.95 -2.40
CA ASN A 36 5.73 13.61 -3.81
C ASN A 36 4.35 12.95 -4.02
N GLY A 37 3.54 12.80 -2.95
CA GLY A 37 2.24 12.13 -2.99
C GLY A 37 2.32 10.60 -2.94
N ASN A 38 3.51 10.03 -2.81
CA ASN A 38 3.67 8.57 -2.75
C ASN A 38 3.41 8.07 -1.33
N THR A 39 2.83 6.88 -1.25
CA THR A 39 2.69 6.12 0.01
C THR A 39 3.68 4.96 0.03
N ALA A 40 3.79 4.29 1.18
CA ALA A 40 4.56 3.06 1.31
C ALA A 40 4.21 2.01 0.23
N LEU A 41 2.93 1.89 -0.14
CA LEU A 41 2.45 1.05 -1.24
C LEU A 41 3.05 1.41 -2.61
N HIS A 42 3.11 2.71 -2.94
CA HIS A 42 3.69 3.19 -4.20
C HIS A 42 5.17 2.80 -4.30
N LEU A 43 5.90 2.92 -3.20
CA LEU A 43 7.32 2.56 -3.14
C LEU A 43 7.55 1.04 -3.26
N CYS A 44 6.63 0.21 -2.76
CA CYS A 44 6.69 -1.25 -2.96
C CYS A 44 6.66 -1.63 -4.44
N VAL A 45 5.83 -0.97 -5.25
CA VAL A 45 5.70 -1.26 -6.70
C VAL A 45 7.03 -1.02 -7.43
N ILE A 46 7.78 -0.01 -7.02
CA ILE A 46 9.06 0.37 -7.61
C ILE A 46 10.17 -0.62 -7.23
N HIS A 47 10.16 -1.11 -5.98
CA HIS A 47 11.26 -1.91 -5.44
C HIS A 47 11.04 -3.43 -5.57
N GLU A 48 9.99 -4.02 -4.97
CA GLU A 48 9.77 -5.48 -4.97
C GLU A 48 8.32 -5.91 -4.65
N LYS A 49 7.84 -6.98 -5.32
CA LYS A 49 6.47 -7.51 -5.19
C LYS A 49 6.16 -8.19 -3.85
N ILE A 50 7.16 -8.69 -3.13
CA ILE A 50 6.93 -9.47 -1.90
C ILE A 50 6.36 -8.56 -0.80
N LEU A 51 6.94 -7.38 -0.62
CA LEU A 51 6.46 -6.42 0.37
C LEU A 51 5.10 -5.83 0.02
N PHE A 52 4.79 -5.72 -1.27
CA PHE A 52 3.46 -5.30 -1.72
C PHE A 52 2.36 -6.19 -1.13
N ASN A 53 2.53 -7.51 -1.18
CA ASN A 53 1.58 -8.46 -0.59
C ASN A 53 1.48 -8.31 0.93
N ILE A 54 2.61 -8.07 1.61
CA ILE A 54 2.62 -7.90 3.07
C ILE A 54 1.86 -6.65 3.47
N ILE A 55 2.07 -5.52 2.79
CA ILE A 55 1.32 -4.29 3.11
C ILE A 55 -0.17 -4.46 2.80
N LEU A 56 -0.52 -5.12 1.68
CA LEU A 56 -1.92 -5.46 1.39
C LEU A 56 -2.55 -6.32 2.48
N GLU A 57 -1.87 -7.39 2.93
CA GLU A 57 -2.35 -8.22 4.04
C GLU A 57 -2.53 -7.42 5.33
N LEU A 58 -1.66 -6.45 5.59
CA LEU A 58 -1.73 -5.60 6.78
C LEU A 58 -2.81 -4.51 6.69
N GLU A 59 -3.16 -4.06 5.48
CA GLU A 59 -4.28 -3.15 5.24
C GLU A 59 -5.63 -3.87 5.08
N GLY A 60 -5.61 -5.18 4.83
CA GLY A 60 -6.81 -5.98 4.65
C GLY A 60 -7.65 -6.07 5.94
N GLU A 61 -8.88 -5.60 5.89
CA GLU A 61 -9.85 -5.80 6.95
C GLU A 61 -10.62 -7.11 6.72
N SER A 62 -10.73 -7.94 7.77
CA SER A 62 -11.60 -9.12 7.70
C SER A 62 -13.05 -8.68 7.81
N VAL A 63 -13.81 -8.81 6.71
CA VAL A 63 -15.22 -8.37 6.65
C VAL A 63 -16.11 -9.39 7.33
N TRP A 64 -15.91 -10.67 7.03
CA TRP A 64 -16.63 -11.76 7.66
C TRP A 64 -15.89 -13.09 7.49
N VAL A 65 -16.14 -13.99 8.43
CA VAL A 65 -15.65 -15.38 8.42
C VAL A 65 -16.86 -16.29 8.59
N TYR A 66 -17.03 -17.25 7.68
CA TYR A 66 -18.11 -18.24 7.73
C TYR A 66 -17.54 -19.64 7.48
N GLY A 67 -17.35 -20.41 8.55
CA GLY A 67 -16.73 -21.73 8.48
C GLY A 67 -15.28 -21.63 8.01
N GLU A 68 -14.96 -22.28 6.88
CA GLU A 68 -13.65 -22.18 6.22
C GLU A 68 -13.57 -21.02 5.19
N ALA A 69 -14.69 -20.34 4.92
CA ALA A 69 -14.71 -19.22 3.98
C ALA A 69 -14.40 -17.90 4.70
N ASN A 70 -13.40 -17.19 4.19
CA ASN A 70 -12.93 -15.93 4.75
C ASN A 70 -13.08 -14.84 3.67
N CYS A 71 -13.65 -13.69 4.01
CA CYS A 71 -13.70 -12.52 3.13
C CYS A 71 -12.84 -11.40 3.72
N PHE A 72 -11.87 -10.94 2.92
CA PHE A 72 -11.02 -9.80 3.23
C PHE A 72 -11.35 -8.65 2.28
N SER A 73 -11.52 -7.45 2.81
CA SER A 73 -11.62 -6.22 2.02
C SER A 73 -10.30 -5.48 2.08
N TYR A 74 -9.79 -5.11 0.92
CA TYR A 74 -8.63 -4.23 0.80
C TYR A 74 -9.12 -2.84 0.38
N PRO A 75 -8.59 -1.75 0.95
CA PRO A 75 -9.01 -0.39 0.59
C PRO A 75 -8.70 -0.10 -0.89
N LEU A 76 -9.75 0.05 -1.70
CA LEU A 76 -9.66 0.23 -3.16
C LEU A 76 -9.20 1.64 -3.57
N THR A 77 -9.42 2.64 -2.71
CA THR A 77 -9.07 4.06 -2.91
C THR A 77 -7.67 4.36 -3.47
N LYS A 78 -6.69 3.45 -3.29
CA LYS A 78 -5.30 3.61 -3.77
C LYS A 78 -4.84 2.53 -4.75
N ILE A 79 -5.63 1.50 -4.95
CA ILE A 79 -5.34 0.42 -5.90
C ILE A 79 -6.03 0.73 -7.23
N ASP A 80 -7.28 1.19 -7.20
CA ASP A 80 -8.13 1.34 -8.37
C ASP A 80 -7.79 2.60 -9.19
N THR A 81 -7.94 2.53 -10.50
CA THR A 81 -7.72 3.64 -11.45
C THR A 81 -8.85 4.67 -11.42
N ILE A 82 -9.85 4.52 -10.55
CA ILE A 82 -11.00 5.43 -10.42
C ILE A 82 -11.10 5.89 -8.96
N ASN A 83 -11.20 7.21 -8.76
CA ASN A 83 -11.41 7.80 -7.45
C ASN A 83 -12.87 7.58 -7.01
N GLU A 84 -13.09 6.94 -5.86
CA GLU A 84 -14.42 6.60 -5.34
C GLU A 84 -15.29 7.84 -5.03
N VAL A 85 -14.67 9.00 -4.78
CA VAL A 85 -15.35 10.23 -4.39
C VAL A 85 -15.65 11.13 -5.59
N SER A 86 -14.71 11.27 -6.52
CA SER A 86 -14.88 12.14 -7.69
C SER A 86 -15.38 11.39 -8.94
N GLY A 87 -15.22 10.06 -9.00
CA GLY A 87 -15.50 9.26 -10.20
C GLY A 87 -14.50 9.49 -11.34
N GLU A 88 -13.49 10.32 -11.13
CA GLU A 88 -12.45 10.62 -12.10
C GLU A 88 -11.32 9.59 -12.07
N MET A 89 -10.53 9.56 -13.14
CA MET A 89 -9.41 8.65 -13.25
C MET A 89 -8.32 9.03 -12.23
N ASN A 90 -7.99 8.10 -11.34
CA ASN A 90 -6.94 8.25 -10.36
C ASN A 90 -5.58 7.93 -11.01
N GLU A 91 -4.91 8.97 -11.52
CA GLU A 91 -3.58 8.85 -12.11
C GLU A 91 -2.48 8.52 -11.09
N GLN A 92 -2.77 8.68 -9.80
CA GLN A 92 -1.87 8.38 -8.68
C GLN A 92 -2.14 7.02 -8.06
N SER A 93 -2.88 6.12 -8.70
CA SER A 93 -3.14 4.79 -8.15
C SER A 93 -2.00 3.80 -8.44
N ALA A 94 -1.91 2.75 -7.64
CA ALA A 94 -0.94 1.70 -7.88
C ALA A 94 -1.15 1.02 -9.24
N LEU A 95 -2.40 0.88 -9.72
CA LEU A 95 -2.70 0.33 -11.05
C LEU A 95 -2.36 1.30 -12.18
N SER A 96 -2.60 2.61 -12.02
CA SER A 96 -2.23 3.59 -13.06
C SER A 96 -0.72 3.62 -13.28
N LEU A 97 0.08 3.56 -12.20
CA LEU A 97 1.54 3.54 -12.29
C LEU A 97 2.08 2.25 -12.94
N VAL A 98 1.45 1.10 -12.72
CA VAL A 98 1.83 -0.16 -13.39
C VAL A 98 1.51 -0.15 -14.88
N VAL A 99 0.36 0.44 -15.26
CA VAL A 99 -0.11 0.47 -16.65
C VAL A 99 0.57 1.55 -17.47
N TYR A 100 0.70 2.76 -16.92
CA TYR A 100 1.26 3.90 -17.62
C TYR A 100 2.78 4.02 -17.48
N GLY A 101 3.38 3.33 -16.51
CA GLY A 101 4.82 3.26 -16.31
C GLY A 101 5.43 4.59 -15.87
N VAL A 102 6.57 4.50 -15.19
CA VAL A 102 7.43 5.64 -14.84
C VAL A 102 8.21 6.10 -16.06
#